data_AF-A0A7M4AIW2-F1
#
_entry.id   AF-A0A7M4AIW2-F1
#
_cell.length_a   1.000
_cell.length_b   1.000
_cell.length_c   1.000
_cell.angle_alpha   90.00
_cell.angle_beta   90.00
_cell.angle_gamma   90.00
#
_symmetry.space_group_name_H-M   'P 1'
#
loop_
_entity.id
_entity.type
_entity.pdbx_description
1 polymer ?
#
loop_
_entity_poly.entity_id
_entity_poly.type
_entity_poly.pdbx_seq_one_letter_code
_entity_poly.pdbx_strand_id
1 'polypeptide(L)'
;MMTTVAYFTAEIGLWSELHTYSGGLGVLAGDHIKAAADANLPLVGMTLLYREGYSRQQLDKDGVQSETYPRIDPDDHLVDTGVSIALPLDGATLHAR
;
A
#
# COMPACT_ATOMS: atom_id res chain seq x y z
N MET A 1 -7.37 25.95 13.30
CA MET A 1 -7.70 24.75 12.50
C MET A 1 -6.43 23.93 12.40
N MET A 2 -6.45 22.64 12.71
CA MET A 2 -5.26 21.79 12.55
C MET A 2 -5.03 21.56 11.06
N THR A 3 -3.77 21.67 10.61
CA THR A 3 -3.39 21.44 9.21
C THR A 3 -3.40 19.95 8.90
N THR A 4 -4.06 19.55 7.82
CA THR A 4 -4.02 18.15 7.35
C THR A 4 -2.63 17.80 6.83
N VAL A 5 -2.08 16.68 7.29
CA VAL A 5 -0.78 16.16 6.87
C VAL A 5 -0.99 15.09 5.79
N ALA A 6 -0.36 15.26 4.63
CA ALA A 6 -0.26 14.21 3.61
C ALA A 6 1.01 13.39 3.84
N TYR A 7 0.86 12.11 4.14
CA TYR A 7 1.95 11.18 4.42
C TYR A 7 2.17 10.25 3.24
N PHE A 8 3.22 10.51 2.46
CA PHE A 8 3.57 9.71 1.29
C PHE A 8 4.53 8.59 1.66
N THR A 9 4.21 7.37 1.24
CA THR A 9 5.08 6.20 1.41
C THR A 9 4.99 5.28 0.19
N ALA A 10 6.12 4.66 -0.16
CA ALA A 10 6.16 3.67 -1.23
C ALA A 10 5.45 2.38 -0.82
N GLU A 11 5.53 2.00 0.45
CA GLU A 11 4.88 0.80 1.00
C GLU A 11 4.17 1.09 2.31
N ILE A 12 3.14 0.31 2.63
CA ILE A 12 2.43 0.39 3.90
C ILE A 12 1.84 -0.96 4.32
N GLY A 13 2.04 -1.33 5.58
CA GLY A 13 1.41 -2.51 6.19
C GLY A 13 0.13 -2.12 6.91
N LEU A 14 -1.02 -2.28 6.25
CA LEU A 14 -2.35 -2.07 6.86
C LEU A 14 -3.03 -3.39 7.21
N TRP A 15 -3.05 -4.32 6.25
CA TRP A 15 -3.51 -5.69 6.42
C TRP A 15 -2.50 -6.64 5.79
N SER A 16 -2.34 -7.82 6.39
CA SER A 16 -1.44 -8.87 5.88
C SER A 16 -1.79 -9.33 4.47
N GLU A 17 -3.07 -9.27 4.13
CA GLU A 17 -3.66 -9.70 2.86
C GLU A 17 -3.48 -8.65 1.76
N LEU A 18 -3.27 -7.38 2.13
CA LEU A 18 -3.14 -6.28 1.17
C LEU A 18 -1.77 -6.20 0.48
N HIS A 19 -0.83 -7.10 0.76
CA HIS A 19 0.53 -7.24 0.19
C HIS A 19 1.21 -5.93 -0.30
N THR A 20 0.96 -4.80 0.37
CA THR A 20 1.43 -3.45 0.00
C THR A 20 2.75 -3.08 0.67
N TYR A 21 3.42 -4.06 1.28
CA TYR A 21 4.73 -3.89 1.89
C TYR A 21 5.57 -5.15 1.86
N SER A 22 6.88 -4.96 1.95
CA SER A 22 7.91 -5.99 1.88
C SER A 22 8.82 -6.02 3.11
N GLY A 23 8.85 -4.95 3.91
CA GLY A 23 9.78 -4.85 5.02
C GLY A 23 9.46 -3.73 6.02
N GLY A 24 10.52 -3.26 6.69
CA GLY A 24 10.40 -2.36 7.84
C GLY A 24 9.83 -0.98 7.53
N LEU A 25 9.96 -0.48 6.29
CA LEU A 25 9.40 0.81 5.91
C LEU A 25 7.86 0.75 5.95
N GLY A 26 7.26 -0.30 5.38
CA GLY A 26 5.81 -0.46 5.37
C GLY A 26 5.24 -0.74 6.75
N VAL A 27 5.96 -1.50 7.59
CA VAL A 27 5.59 -1.71 9.00
C VAL A 27 5.56 -0.36 9.73
N LEU A 28 6.64 0.43 9.62
CA LEU A 28 6.73 1.74 10.27
C LEU A 28 5.67 2.72 9.74
N ALA A 29 5.39 2.71 8.43
CA ALA A 29 4.34 3.53 7.84
C ALA A 29 2.96 3.14 8.38
N GLY A 30 2.68 1.84 8.53
CA GLY A 30 1.46 1.34 9.16
C GLY A 30 1.32 1.81 10.60
N ASP A 31 2.39 1.69 11.39
CA ASP A 31 2.44 2.15 12.77
C ASP A 31 2.21 3.66 12.89
N HIS A 32 2.77 4.47 11.99
CA HIS A 32 2.50 5.91 11.95
C HIS A 32 1.03 6.23 11.68
N ILE A 33 0.41 5.58 10.68
CA ILE A 33 -1.00 5.82 10.39
C ILE A 33 -1.88 5.38 11.58
N LYS A 34 -1.58 4.23 12.16
CA LYS A 34 -2.29 3.72 13.34
C LYS A 34 -2.18 4.67 14.53
N ALA A 35 -0.97 5.13 14.85
CA ALA A 35 -0.73 6.07 15.93
C ALA A 35 -1.41 7.43 15.68
N ALA A 36 -1.39 7.93 14.44
CA ALA A 36 -2.09 9.16 14.07
C ALA A 36 -3.61 9.03 14.23
N ALA A 37 -4.19 7.89 13.85
CA ALA A 37 -5.60 7.60 14.03
C ALA A 37 -5.97 7.51 15.53
N ASP A 38 -5.17 6.81 16.35
CA ASP A 38 -5.38 6.70 17.79
C ASP A 38 -5.30 8.06 18.51
N ALA A 39 -4.41 8.94 18.04
CA ALA A 39 -4.29 10.32 18.51
C ALA A 39 -5.30 11.30 17.87
N ASN A 40 -6.17 10.81 16.98
CA ASN A 40 -7.15 11.60 16.23
C ASN A 40 -6.56 12.81 15.49
N LEU A 41 -5.39 12.61 14.87
CA LEU A 41 -4.68 13.61 14.10
C LEU A 41 -5.19 13.65 12.64
N PRO A 42 -5.27 14.84 12.02
CA PRO A 42 -5.69 14.97 10.63
C PRO A 42 -4.55 14.54 9.67
N LEU A 43 -4.40 13.24 9.44
CA LEU A 43 -3.39 12.64 8.57
C LEU A 43 -4.05 11.82 7.45
N VAL A 44 -3.55 11.98 6.22
CA VAL A 44 -3.96 11.19 5.05
C VAL A 44 -2.75 10.43 4.51
N GLY A 45 -2.82 9.10 4.52
CA GLY A 45 -1.81 8.24 3.92
C GLY A 45 -1.95 8.16 2.41
N MET A 46 -0.83 8.28 1.68
CA MET A 46 -0.76 8.14 0.23
C MET A 46 0.29 7.10 -0.15
N THR A 47 -0.12 6.09 -0.92
CA THR A 47 0.73 4.99 -1.35
C THR A 47 0.32 4.45 -2.72
N LEU A 48 1.07 3.49 -3.24
CA LEU A 48 0.78 2.81 -4.49
C LEU A 48 0.03 1.50 -4.23
N LEU A 49 -0.98 1.22 -5.05
CA LEU A 49 -1.66 -0.08 -5.07
C LEU A 49 -0.94 -1.01 -6.06
N TYR A 50 -0.03 -1.83 -5.56
CA TYR A 50 0.70 -2.81 -6.37
C TYR A 50 -0.19 -4.01 -6.70
N ARG A 51 -0.52 -4.21 -7.99
CA ARG A 51 -1.39 -5.30 -8.44
C ARG A 51 -0.87 -6.71 -8.14
N GLU A 52 0.45 -6.87 -8.12
CA GLU A 52 1.13 -8.14 -7.84
C GLU A 52 1.67 -8.20 -6.41
N GLY A 53 1.47 -7.14 -5.63
CA GLY A 53 1.87 -7.06 -4.23
C GLY A 53 3.33 -7.44 -3.98
N TYR A 54 3.55 -8.13 -2.86
CA TYR A 54 4.81 -8.76 -2.48
C TYR A 54 4.75 -10.29 -2.62
N SER A 55 5.90 -10.91 -2.81
CA SER A 55 6.04 -12.36 -2.98
C SER A 55 5.44 -13.13 -1.80
N ARG A 56 4.62 -14.13 -2.11
CA ARG A 56 4.28 -15.20 -1.16
C ARG A 56 5.33 -16.30 -1.25
N GLN A 57 6.15 -16.38 -0.22
CA GLN A 57 7.22 -17.37 -0.09
C GLN A 57 6.67 -18.74 0.35
N GLN A 58 7.20 -19.81 -0.22
CA GLN A 58 6.94 -21.19 0.15
C GLN A 58 8.26 -21.96 0.25
N LEU A 59 8.34 -22.89 1.18
CA LEU A 59 9.47 -23.82 1.32
C LEU A 59 8.94 -25.22 1.03
N ASP A 60 9.61 -25.94 0.14
CA ASP A 60 9.31 -27.36 -0.07
C ASP A 60 9.92 -28.24 1.03
N LYS A 61 9.65 -29.55 0.95
CA LYS A 61 10.15 -30.54 1.92
C LYS A 61 11.69 -30.64 1.98
N ASP A 62 12.38 -30.18 0.94
CA ASP A 62 13.83 -30.22 0.81
C ASP A 62 14.45 -28.86 1.21
N GLY A 63 13.63 -27.90 1.65
CA GLY A 63 14.04 -26.57 2.11
C GLY A 63 14.31 -25.59 0.97
N VAL A 64 13.90 -25.91 -0.26
CA VAL A 64 14.06 -25.00 -1.39
C VAL A 64 12.94 -23.96 -1.36
N GLN A 65 13.34 -22.70 -1.43
CA GLN A 65 12.43 -21.57 -1.49
C GLN A 65 11.87 -21.37 -2.90
N SER A 66 10.56 -21.18 -2.99
CA SER A 66 9.88 -20.68 -4.18
C SER A 66 8.97 -19.52 -3.82
N GLU A 67 8.61 -18.70 -4.81
CA GLU A 67 7.81 -17.49 -4.64
C GLU A 67 6.68 -17.45 -5.66
N THR A 68 5.55 -16.89 -5.23
CA THR A 68 4.38 -16.64 -6.07
C THR A 68 3.90 -15.21 -5.88
N TYR A 69 3.29 -14.63 -6.91
CA TYR A 69 2.78 -13.25 -6.89
C TYR A 69 1.26 -13.27 -7.09
N PRO A 70 0.49 -13.65 -6.05
CA PRO A 70 -0.96 -13.68 -6.15
C PRO A 70 -1.48 -12.26 -6.37
N ARG A 71 -2.39 -12.11 -7.33
CA ARG A 71 -3.11 -10.85 -7.51
C ARG A 71 -4.04 -10.62 -6.33
N ILE A 72 -4.16 -9.36 -5.94
CA ILE A 72 -5.16 -8.90 -4.98
C ILE A 72 -6.36 -8.39 -5.77
N ASP A 73 -7.56 -8.76 -5.35
CA ASP A 73 -8.77 -8.04 -5.74
C ASP A 73 -8.92 -6.81 -4.84
N PRO A 74 -8.80 -5.58 -5.36
CA PRO A 74 -8.93 -4.37 -4.55
C PRO A 74 -10.26 -4.31 -3.79
N ASP A 75 -11.33 -4.89 -4.33
CA ASP A 75 -12.68 -4.81 -3.77
C ASP A 75 -12.82 -5.60 -2.45
N ASP A 76 -11.89 -6.51 -2.15
CA ASP A 76 -11.89 -7.28 -0.88
C ASP A 76 -11.56 -6.40 0.33
N HIS A 77 -10.83 -5.30 0.12
CA HIS A 77 -10.26 -4.49 1.21
C HIS A 77 -10.42 -2.98 1.02
N LEU A 78 -10.62 -2.52 -0.22
CA LEU A 78 -10.59 -1.10 -0.58
C LEU A 78 -11.95 -0.65 -1.09
N VAL A 79 -12.20 0.65 -0.97
CA VAL A 79 -13.40 1.30 -1.49
C VAL A 79 -12.98 2.28 -2.58
N ASP A 80 -13.56 2.16 -3.79
CA ASP A 80 -13.38 3.15 -4.85
C ASP A 80 -13.91 4.50 -4.37
N THR A 81 -13.01 5.46 -4.23
CA THR A 81 -13.34 6.84 -3.83
C THR A 81 -14.00 7.63 -4.95
N GLY A 82 -13.98 7.13 -6.19
CA GLY A 82 -14.38 7.83 -7.40
C GLY A 82 -13.41 8.92 -7.84
N VAL A 83 -12.31 9.12 -7.11
CA VAL A 83 -11.28 10.11 -7.44
C VAL A 83 -10.43 9.56 -8.57
N SER A 84 -10.13 10.41 -9.55
CA SER A 84 -9.18 10.09 -10.61
C SER A 84 -8.10 11.16 -10.66
N ILE A 85 -6.84 10.72 -10.76
CA ILE A 85 -5.68 11.60 -10.87
C ILE A 85 -5.06 11.45 -12.25
N ALA A 86 -4.57 12.56 -12.79
CA ALA A 86 -3.88 12.63 -14.07
C ALA A 86 -2.53 13.33 -13.89
N LEU A 87 -1.46 12.70 -14.34
CA LEU A 87 -0.09 13.22 -14.23
C LEU A 87 0.61 13.19 -15.59
N PRO A 88 1.04 14.33 -16.16
CA PRO A 88 1.90 14.32 -17.33
C PRO A 88 3.28 13.76 -16.96
N LEU A 89 3.71 12.70 -17.64
CA LEU A 89 5.02 12.07 -17.47
C LEU A 89 5.52 11.53 -18.81
N ASP A 90 6.76 11.85 -19.17
CA ASP A 90 7.45 11.34 -20.36
C ASP A 90 6.67 11.47 -21.68
N GLY A 91 6.02 12.62 -21.88
CA GLY A 91 5.23 12.91 -23.08
C GLY A 91 3.87 12.19 -23.15
N ALA A 92 3.51 11.44 -22.11
CA ALA A 92 2.19 10.85 -21.93
C ALA A 92 1.48 11.47 -20.70
N THR A 93 0.19 11.17 -20.54
CA THR A 93 -0.54 11.43 -19.30
C THR A 93 -0.88 10.10 -18.65
N LEU A 94 -0.36 9.89 -17.45
CA LEU A 94 -0.71 8.75 -16.61
C LEU A 94 -2.04 9.04 -15.91
N HIS A 95 -2.94 8.06 -15.93
CA HIS A 95 -4.21 8.12 -15.23
C HIS A 95 -4.24 7.05 -14.15
N ALA A 96 -4.64 7.41 -12.94
CA ALA A 96 -4.91 6.45 -11.88
C ALA A 96 -6.30 6.70 -11.30
N ARG A 97 -6.98 5.60 -10.98
CA ARG A 97 -8.24 5.49 -10.26
C ARG A 97 -8.11 4.31 -9.31
#